data_AF-A0A139CS62-F1
#
_entry.id   AF-A0A139CS62-F1
#
_cell.length_a   1.000
_cell.length_b   1.000
_cell.length_c   1.000
_cell.angle_alpha   90.00
_cell.angle_beta   90.00
_cell.angle_gamma   90.00
#
_symmetry.space_group_name_H-M   'P 1'
#
loop_
_entity.id
_entity.type
_entity.pdbx_description
1 polymer ?
#
loop_
_entity_poly.entity_id
_entity_poly.type
_entity_poly.pdbx_seq_one_letter_code
_entity_poly.pdbx_strand_id
1 'polypeptide(L)' 'MTSLDVDQKTLIKNSVLIPIAFVAGTLIAITAYKYLPPTTALVSVFGSAIIVSLLTYALVKSRSK' A
#
# COMPACT_ATOMS: atom_id res chain seq x y z
N MET A 1 -25.52 8.40 20.74
CA MET A 1 -24.18 9.04 20.71
C MET A 1 -23.04 8.06 20.41
N THR A 2 -23.30 6.77 20.15
CA THR A 2 -22.29 5.71 19.97
C THR A 2 -21.83 5.47 18.53
N SER A 3 -22.52 5.99 17.51
CA SER A 3 -22.18 5.77 16.10
C SER A 3 -21.00 6.62 15.61
N LEU A 4 -20.82 7.82 16.15
CA LEU A 4 -19.75 8.75 15.75
C LEU A 4 -18.36 8.33 16.29
N ASP A 5 -18.33 7.68 17.45
CA ASP A 5 -17.10 7.24 18.12
C ASP A 5 -16.43 6.05 17.39
N VAL A 6 -17.24 5.12 16.86
CA VAL A 6 -16.78 3.96 16.07
C VAL A 6 -16.19 4.40 14.72
N ASP A 7 -16.79 5.42 14.09
CA ASP A 7 -16.33 5.96 12.82
C ASP A 7 -14.99 6.69 12.98
N GLN A 8 -14.83 7.49 14.04
CA GLN A 8 -13.59 8.22 14.31
C GLN A 8 -12.40 7.29 14.58
N LYS A 9 -12.61 6.20 15.34
CA LYS A 9 -11.56 5.19 15.59
C LYS A 9 -11.11 4.47 14.31
N THR A 10 -12.05 4.22 13.39
CA THR A 10 -11.78 3.60 12.10
C THR A 10 -11.05 4.57 11.16
N LEU A 11 -11.47 5.84 11.15
CA LEU A 11 -10.81 6.94 10.45
C LEU A 11 -9.35 7.13 10.89
N ILE A 12 -9.09 7.14 12.20
CA ILE A 12 -7.73 7.27 12.74
C ILE A 12 -6.88 6.07 12.33
N LYS A 13 -7.41 4.85 12.43
CA LYS A 13 -6.68 3.63 12.03
C LYS A 13 -6.34 3.63 10.54
N ASN A 14 -7.26 4.05 9.68
CA ASN A 14 -7.01 4.17 8.24
C ASN A 14 -6.03 5.31 7.93
N SER A 15 -6.12 6.43 8.64
CA SER A 15 -5.20 7.56 8.52
C SER A 15 -3.76 7.17 8.89
N VAL A 16 -3.57 6.33 9.92
CA VAL A 16 -2.25 5.80 10.32
C VAL A 16 -1.75 4.71 9.37
N LEU A 17 -2.64 3.98 8.69
CA LEU A 17 -2.25 2.98 7.69
C LEU A 17 -1.51 3.61 6.49
N ILE A 18 -1.90 4.83 6.09
CA ILE A 18 -1.30 5.55 4.96
C ILE A 18 0.20 5.82 5.17
N PRO A 19 0.65 6.49 6.25
CA PRO A 19 2.07 6.72 6.50
C PRO A 19 2.84 5.42 6.72
N ILE A 20 2.25 4.41 7.35
CA ILE A 20 2.89 3.09 7.50
C ILE A 20 3.15 2.45 6.13
N ALA A 21 2.15 2.44 5.24
CA ALA A 21 2.29 1.90 3.89
C ALA A 21 3.35 2.66 3.09
N PHE A 22 3.42 3.98 3.24
CA PHE A 22 4.45 4.81 2.60
C PHE A 22 5.86 4.46 3.08
N VAL A 23 6.07 4.36 4.41
CA VAL A 23 7.37 4.01 4.98
C VAL A 23 7.78 2.59 4.56
N ALA A 24 6.86 1.63 4.62
CA ALA A 24 7.12 0.25 4.21
C ALA A 24 7.52 0.16 2.73
N GLY A 25 6.78 0.83 1.84
CA GLY A 25 7.10 0.86 0.40
C GLY A 25 8.46 1.51 0.12
N THR A 26 8.79 2.58 0.83
CA THR A 26 10.08 3.27 0.71
C THR A 26 11.24 2.37 1.16
N LEU A 27 11.10 1.66 2.28
CA LEU A 27 12.11 0.73 2.76
C LEU A 27 12.34 -0.44 1.79
N ILE A 28 11.27 -0.97 1.20
CA ILE A 28 11.35 -2.01 0.16
C ILE A 28 12.10 -1.51 -1.08
N ALA A 29 11.86 -0.26 -1.50
CA ALA A 29 12.58 0.32 -2.62
C ALA A 29 14.08 0.47 -2.29
N ILE A 30 14.41 1.00 -1.11
CA ILE A 30 15.81 1.16 -0.67
C ILE A 30 16.52 -0.20 -0.64
N THR A 31 15.90 -1.24 -0.08
CA THR A 31 16.50 -2.58 -0.05
C THR A 31 16.63 -3.17 -1.45
N ALA A 32 15.66 -2.97 -2.34
CA ALA A 32 15.76 -3.41 -3.73
C ALA A 32 16.99 -2.79 -4.43
N TYR A 33 17.21 -1.48 -4.30
CA TYR A 33 18.38 -0.81 -4.88
C TYR A 33 19.71 -1.18 -4.21
N LYS A 34 19.68 -1.67 -2.96
CA LYS A 34 20.89 -2.14 -2.25
C LYS A 34 21.39 -3.49 -2.77
N TYR A 35 20.49 -4.39 -3.15
CA TYR A 35 20.83 -5.78 -3.49
C TYR A 35 20.70 -6.14 -4.96
N LEU A 36 20.00 -5.32 -5.76
CA LEU A 36 19.78 -5.58 -7.18
C LEU A 36 20.49 -4.54 -8.05
N PRO A 37 20.81 -4.89 -9.31
CA PRO A 37 21.22 -3.90 -10.31
C PRO A 37 20.15 -2.80 -10.48
N PRO A 38 20.55 -1.54 -10.75
CA PRO A 38 19.61 -0.40 -10.76
C PRO A 38 18.41 -0.59 -11.70
N THR A 39 18.62 -1.15 -12.88
CA THR A 39 17.56 -1.41 -13.88
C THR A 39 16.57 -2.46 -13.40
N THR A 40 17.07 -3.56 -12.82
CA THR A 40 16.24 -4.63 -12.25
C THR A 40 15.47 -4.15 -11.01
N ALA A 41 16.11 -3.36 -10.15
CA ALA A 41 15.47 -2.76 -8.98
C ALA A 41 14.31 -1.85 -9.40
N LEU A 42 14.54 -0.97 -10.39
CA LEU A 42 13.53 -0.07 -10.95
C LEU A 42 12.32 -0.87 -11.47
N VAL A 43 12.55 -1.86 -12.34
CA VAL A 43 11.48 -2.69 -12.91
C VAL A 43 10.73 -3.45 -11.82
N SER A 44 11.42 -3.98 -10.82
CA SER A 44 10.82 -4.71 -9.70
C SER A 44 9.91 -3.81 -8.85
N VAL A 45 10.37 -2.62 -8.48
CA VAL A 45 9.60 -1.66 -7.67
C VAL A 45 8.35 -1.19 -8.42
N PHE A 46 8.50 -0.76 -9.68
CA PHE A 46 7.36 -0.30 -10.47
C PHE A 46 6.41 -1.44 -10.87
N GLY A 47 6.95 -2.59 -11.26
CA GLY A 47 6.16 -3.76 -11.62
C GLY A 47 5.33 -4.28 -10.46
N SER A 48 5.93 -4.40 -9.27
CA SER A 48 5.21 -4.82 -8.07
C SER A 48 4.11 -3.83 -7.68
N ALA A 49 4.37 -2.51 -7.76
CA ALA A 49 3.35 -1.50 -7.51
C ALA A 49 2.14 -1.64 -8.45
N ILE A 50 2.36 -1.82 -9.75
CA ILE A 50 1.29 -2.01 -10.74
C ILE A 50 0.48 -3.28 -10.42
N ILE A 51 1.15 -4.40 -10.15
CA ILE A 51 0.47 -5.67 -9.82
C ILE A 51 -0.39 -5.52 -8.57
N VAL A 52 0.15 -4.93 -7.50
CA VAL A 52 -0.58 -4.71 -6.24
C VAL A 52 -1.79 -3.79 -6.46
N SER A 53 -1.65 -2.73 -7.26
CA SER A 53 -2.78 -1.85 -7.61
C SER A 53 -3.88 -2.59 -8.38
N LEU A 54 -3.51 -3.44 -9.35
CA LEU A 54 -4.48 -4.24 -10.10
C LEU A 54 -5.21 -5.24 -9.21
N LEU A 55 -4.49 -5.94 -8.33
CA LEU A 55 -5.08 -6.85 -7.34
C LEU A 55 -6.03 -6.11 -6.39
N THR A 56 -5.60 -4.94 -5.89
CA THR A 56 -6.42 -4.11 -5.01
C THR A 56 -7.71 -3.69 -5.71
N TYR A 57 -7.62 -3.22 -6.95
CA TYR A 57 -8.79 -2.87 -7.76
C TYR A 57 -9.72 -4.07 -7.96
N ALA A 58 -9.18 -5.23 -8.33
CA ALA A 58 -9.96 -6.45 -8.54
C ALA A 58 -10.70 -6.89 -7.26
N LEU A 59 -10.01 -6.85 -6.11
CA LEU A 59 -10.59 -7.18 -4.80
C LEU A 59 -11.70 -6.21 -4.41
N VAL A 60 -11.48 -4.91 -4.54
CA VAL A 60 -12.50 -3.90 -4.24
C VAL A 60 -13.70 -4.05 -5.16
N LYS A 61 -13.47 -4.24 -6.47
CA LYS A 61 -14.53 -4.48 -7.45
C LYS A 61 -15.34 -5.74 -7.16
N SER A 62 -14.70 -6.81 -6.67
CA SER A 62 -15.39 -8.06 -6.31
C SER A 62 -16.34 -7.90 -5.11
N ARG A 63 -16.02 -6.99 -4.18
CA ARG A 63 -16.86 -6.69 -3.00
C ARG A 63 -17.96 -5.66 -3.26
N SER A 64 -17.88 -4.94 -4.39
CA SER A 64 -18.86 -3.93 -4.77
C SER A 64 -20.03 -4.50 -5.60
N LYS A 65 -20.01 -5.80 -5.91
CA LYS A 65 -21.15 -6.55 -6.49
C LYS A 65 -21.89 -7.28 -5.37
#